data_AF-F4N0F6-F1
#
_entry.id   AF-F4N0F6-F1
#
_cell.length_a   1.000
_cell.length_b   1.000
_cell.length_c   1.000
_cell.angle_alpha   90.00
_cell.angle_beta   90.00
_cell.angle_gamma   90.00
#
_symmetry.space_group_name_H-M   'P 1'
#
loop_
_entity.id
_entity.type
_entity.pdbx_description
1 polymer ?
#
loop_
_entity_poly.entity_id
_entity_poly.type
_entity_poly.pdbx_seq_one_letter_code
_entity_poly.pdbx_strand_id
1 'polypeptide(L)'
;MPSEQLESLLDKLSGFVKDDERILILARYHHLRPEILQKATTRWPKLTIDFMTIHASKGQQADYVIIAGLHEGNDSFPAVVRESILEDVLLPPPEDFPDAEERRLLYVAMTRAKHQVWLLQDTANPSIFVNQLSELGVPTQRKP
;
A
#
# COMPACT_ATOMS: atom_id res chain seq x y z
N MET A 1 9.81 3.20 -0.80
CA MET A 1 10.04 4.62 -1.18
C MET A 1 9.39 5.51 -0.13
N PRO A 2 9.93 6.69 0.23
CA PRO A 2 9.27 7.59 1.19
C PRO A 2 7.88 8.04 0.72
N SER A 3 6.93 8.18 1.64
CA SER A 3 5.53 8.53 1.32
C SER A 3 5.38 9.91 0.69
N GLU A 4 6.29 10.83 1.00
CA GLU A 4 6.35 12.18 0.46
C GLU A 4 6.66 12.19 -1.05
N GLN A 5 7.19 11.08 -1.59
CA GLN A 5 7.52 10.96 -3.01
C GLN A 5 6.31 10.57 -3.88
N LEU A 6 5.11 10.36 -3.32
CA LEU A 6 3.92 9.99 -4.09
C LEU A 6 3.66 10.95 -5.25
N GLU A 7 3.75 12.26 -4.98
CA GLU A 7 3.51 13.30 -5.97
C GLU A 7 4.54 13.22 -7.12
N SER A 8 5.83 13.15 -6.78
CA SER A 8 6.90 13.01 -7.78
C SER A 8 6.82 11.68 -8.55
N LEU A 9 6.33 10.62 -7.91
CA LEU A 9 6.10 9.33 -8.56
C LEU A 9 4.98 9.44 -9.59
N LEU A 10 3.87 10.10 -9.26
CA LEU A 10 2.78 10.37 -10.21
C LEU A 10 3.24 11.29 -11.35
N ASP A 11 4.07 12.30 -11.07
CA ASP A 11 4.70 13.12 -12.11
C ASP A 11 5.56 12.27 -13.06
N LYS A 12 6.36 11.34 -12.53
CA LYS A 12 7.15 10.40 -13.34
C LYS A 12 6.27 9.46 -14.16
N LEU A 13 5.24 8.87 -13.55
CA LEU A 13 4.29 7.97 -14.20
C LEU A 13 3.56 8.68 -15.35
N SER A 14 3.21 9.96 -15.20
CA SER A 14 2.57 10.75 -16.27
C SER A 14 3.41 10.86 -17.55
N GLY A 15 4.72 10.62 -17.47
CA GLY A 15 5.62 10.65 -18.62
C GLY A 15 5.62 9.38 -19.46
N PHE A 16 5.10 8.24 -18.96
CA PHE A 16 5.21 6.96 -19.68
C PHE A 16 4.02 6.00 -19.53
N VAL A 17 3.14 6.19 -18.54
CA VAL A 17 1.90 5.41 -18.40
C VAL A 17 0.98 5.77 -19.56
N LYS A 18 0.45 4.76 -20.24
CA LYS A 18 -0.47 4.95 -21.36
C LYS A 18 -1.87 5.30 -20.88
N ASP A 19 -2.65 5.96 -21.72
CA ASP A 19 -4.01 6.39 -21.40
C ASP A 19 -4.96 5.19 -21.08
N ASP A 20 -4.66 3.99 -21.58
CA ASP A 20 -5.39 2.74 -21.31
C ASP A 20 -4.86 1.94 -20.12
N GLU A 21 -3.75 2.35 -19.51
CA GLU A 21 -3.15 1.72 -18.34
C GLU A 21 -3.68 2.36 -17.04
N ARG A 22 -4.00 1.51 -16.05
CA ARG A 22 -4.57 1.93 -14.77
C ARG A 22 -3.53 1.96 -13.66
N ILE A 23 -3.58 3.00 -12.84
CA ILE A 23 -2.84 3.11 -11.58
C ILE A 23 -3.82 2.91 -10.42
N LEU A 24 -3.51 1.95 -9.54
CA LEU A 24 -4.31 1.67 -8.36
C LEU A 24 -3.53 1.99 -7.09
N ILE A 25 -4.02 2.96 -6.34
CA ILE A 25 -3.47 3.34 -5.04
C ILE A 25 -4.25 2.59 -3.95
N LEU A 26 -3.55 1.83 -3.12
CA LEU A 26 -4.11 1.01 -2.06
C LEU A 26 -3.64 1.50 -0.71
N ALA A 27 -4.55 1.50 0.26
CA ALA A 27 -4.21 1.69 1.67
C ALA A 27 -5.01 0.74 2.55
N ARG A 28 -4.65 0.61 3.82
CA ARG A 28 -5.41 -0.21 4.76
C ARG A 28 -6.84 0.31 4.96
N TYR A 29 -6.97 1.61 5.19
CA TYR A 29 -8.23 2.27 5.49
C TYR A 29 -8.55 3.40 4.51
N HIS A 30 -9.84 3.75 4.41
CA HIS A 30 -10.29 4.77 3.47
C HIS A 30 -9.78 6.18 3.82
N HIS A 31 -9.66 6.50 5.11
CA HIS A 31 -9.17 7.81 5.57
C HIS A 31 -7.68 8.03 5.28
N LEU A 32 -6.94 6.98 4.93
CA LEU A 32 -5.55 7.07 4.46
C LEU A 32 -5.45 7.46 2.97
N ARG A 33 -6.57 7.87 2.34
CA ARG A 33 -6.56 8.40 0.98
C ARG A 33 -5.64 9.63 0.89
N PRO A 34 -4.59 9.62 0.07
CA PRO A 34 -3.69 10.77 -0.05
C PRO A 34 -4.43 12.01 -0.52
N GLU A 35 -4.28 13.14 0.18
CA GLU A 35 -4.98 14.39 -0.13
C GLU A 35 -4.67 14.92 -1.53
N ILE A 36 -3.46 14.67 -2.05
CA ILE A 36 -3.04 15.08 -3.38
C ILE A 36 -3.97 14.52 -4.49
N LEU A 37 -4.67 13.41 -4.23
CA LEU A 37 -5.62 12.83 -5.17
C LEU A 37 -6.87 13.67 -5.39
N GLN A 38 -7.17 14.65 -4.50
CA GLN A 38 -8.23 15.62 -4.74
C GLN A 38 -7.95 16.49 -5.97
N LYS A 39 -6.66 16.64 -6.35
CA LYS A 39 -6.20 17.43 -7.48
C LYS A 39 -5.78 16.57 -8.68
N ALA A 40 -5.98 15.25 -8.62
CA ALA A 40 -5.45 14.32 -9.61
C ALA A 40 -5.97 14.60 -11.03
N THR A 41 -7.26 14.89 -11.18
CA THR A 41 -7.89 15.17 -12.48
C THR A 41 -7.31 16.41 -13.17
N THR A 42 -6.89 17.42 -12.40
CA THR A 42 -6.27 18.63 -12.94
C THR A 42 -4.78 18.45 -13.18
N ARG A 43 -4.07 17.77 -12.27
CA ARG A 43 -2.61 17.65 -12.32
C ARG A 43 -2.12 16.56 -13.26
N TRP A 44 -2.85 15.45 -13.32
CA TRP A 44 -2.53 14.29 -14.15
C TRP A 44 -3.75 13.84 -14.96
N PRO A 45 -4.28 14.70 -15.86
CA PRO A 45 -5.53 14.45 -16.58
C PRO A 45 -5.51 13.22 -17.48
N LYS A 46 -4.33 12.70 -17.83
CA LYS A 46 -4.15 11.49 -18.64
C LYS A 46 -4.00 10.21 -17.82
N LEU A 47 -3.84 10.31 -16.50
CA LEU A 47 -3.68 9.15 -15.65
C LEU A 47 -5.04 8.66 -15.16
N THR A 48 -5.33 7.38 -15.39
CA THR A 48 -6.47 6.69 -14.77
C THR A 48 -6.05 6.23 -13.37
N ILE A 49 -6.35 7.04 -12.35
CA ILE A 49 -5.94 6.80 -10.95
C ILE A 49 -7.16 6.43 -10.10
N ASP A 50 -7.13 5.22 -9.54
CA ASP A 50 -8.13 4.73 -8.59
C ASP A 50 -7.55 4.64 -7.17
N PHE A 51 -8.40 4.84 -6.17
CA PHE A 51 -8.07 4.59 -4.76
C PHE A 51 -9.10 3.69 -4.11
N MET A 52 -8.65 2.70 -3.36
CA MET A 52 -9.51 1.85 -2.52
C MET A 52 -8.71 1.19 -1.40
N THR A 53 -9.41 0.53 -0.47
CA THR A 53 -8.73 -0.27 0.55
C THR A 53 -8.18 -1.56 -0.05
N ILE A 54 -7.16 -2.14 0.58
CA ILE A 54 -6.59 -3.42 0.13
C ILE A 54 -7.67 -4.51 0.05
N HIS A 55 -8.56 -4.58 1.05
CA HIS A 55 -9.69 -5.52 1.06
C HIS A 55 -10.64 -5.33 -0.14
N ALA A 56 -11.00 -4.07 -0.46
CA ALA A 56 -11.88 -3.75 -1.57
C ALA A 56 -11.25 -4.07 -2.95
N SER A 57 -9.92 -4.16 -3.02
CA SER A 57 -9.20 -4.49 -4.25
C SER A 57 -9.23 -5.98 -4.62
N LYS A 58 -9.76 -6.86 -3.76
CA LYS A 58 -9.78 -8.30 -4.01
C LYS A 58 -10.45 -8.62 -5.35
N GLY A 59 -9.74 -9.36 -6.20
CA GLY A 59 -10.22 -9.74 -7.54
C GLY A 59 -10.01 -8.67 -8.62
N GLN A 60 -9.61 -7.45 -8.25
CA GLN A 60 -9.20 -6.42 -9.21
C GLN A 60 -7.69 -6.52 -9.47
N GLN A 61 -7.25 -5.94 -10.59
CA GLN A 61 -5.83 -5.76 -10.93
C GLN A 61 -5.66 -4.41 -11.63
N ALA A 62 -4.44 -3.90 -11.63
CA ALA A 62 -4.05 -2.68 -12.34
C ALA A 62 -2.64 -2.83 -12.90
N ASP A 63 -2.31 -2.05 -13.92
CA ASP A 63 -1.00 -2.10 -14.56
C ASP A 63 0.09 -1.66 -13.57
N TYR A 64 -0.24 -0.65 -12.75
CA TYR A 64 0.61 -0.11 -11.71
C TYR A 64 -0.11 -0.06 -10.37
N VAL A 65 0.57 -0.41 -9.28
CA VAL A 65 0.01 -0.32 -7.92
C VAL A 65 0.92 0.48 -7.01
N ILE A 66 0.33 1.34 -6.18
CA ILE A 66 1.03 2.09 -5.15
C ILE A 66 0.38 1.75 -3.81
N ILE A 67 1.13 1.15 -2.89
CA ILE A 67 0.66 0.80 -1.55
C ILE A 67 1.11 1.90 -0.60
N ALA A 68 0.15 2.60 0.01
CA ALA A 68 0.35 3.66 0.98
C ALA A 68 0.09 3.18 2.42
N GLY A 69 0.64 3.91 3.39
CA GLY A 69 0.40 3.66 4.81
C GLY A 69 1.25 2.53 5.40
N LEU A 70 2.47 2.29 4.89
CA LEU A 70 3.39 1.33 5.51
C LEU A 70 4.22 2.00 6.61
N HIS A 71 3.64 2.02 7.80
CA HIS A 71 4.29 2.55 9.00
C HIS A 71 3.85 1.80 10.26
N GLU A 72 4.61 2.00 11.34
CA GLU A 72 4.22 1.58 12.69
C GLU A 72 3.36 2.66 13.39
N GLY A 73 2.75 2.30 14.53
CA GLY A 73 1.93 3.21 15.33
C GLY A 73 0.43 3.15 15.01
N ASN A 74 -0.25 4.30 15.06
CA ASN A 74 -1.69 4.37 14.79
C ASN A 74 -1.97 4.07 13.31
N ASP A 75 -3.08 3.37 13.00
CA ASP A 75 -3.41 2.96 11.63
C ASP A 75 -2.31 2.18 10.89
N SER A 76 -1.45 1.50 11.67
CA SER A 76 -0.29 0.76 11.17
C SER A 76 -0.65 -0.37 10.22
N PHE A 77 0.33 -0.73 9.41
CA PHE A 77 0.29 -1.92 8.58
C PHE A 77 1.62 -2.67 8.68
N PRO A 78 1.71 -3.82 9.38
CA PRO A 78 0.63 -4.58 10.03
C PRO A 78 -0.10 -3.80 11.12
N ALA A 79 -1.39 -4.07 11.33
CA ALA A 79 -2.09 -3.45 12.46
C ALA A 79 -1.61 -4.05 13.77
N VAL A 80 -1.54 -3.19 14.78
CA VAL A 80 -1.44 -3.64 16.16
C VAL A 80 -2.71 -4.42 16.51
N VAL A 81 -2.51 -5.68 16.89
CA VAL A 81 -3.56 -6.53 17.46
C VAL A 81 -4.06 -5.87 18.75
N ARG A 82 -5.32 -5.44 18.76
CA ARG A 82 -6.01 -5.01 19.98
C ARG A 82 -6.96 -6.12 20.37
N GLU A 83 -6.47 -7.09 21.13
CA GLU A 83 -7.31 -8.15 21.67
C GLU A 83 -8.00 -7.66 22.95
N SER A 84 -9.34 -7.70 22.94
CA SER A 84 -10.12 -7.74 24.18
C SER A 84 -10.30 -9.19 24.63
N ILE A 85 -10.34 -9.44 25.94
CA ILE A 85 -10.46 -10.81 26.54
C ILE A 85 -11.64 -11.62 25.95
N LEU A 86 -12.68 -10.95 25.46
CA LEU A 86 -13.84 -11.60 24.86
C LEU A 86 -13.58 -12.11 23.44
N GLU A 87 -12.70 -11.44 22.69
CA GLU A 87 -12.33 -11.82 21.33
C GLU A 87 -11.48 -13.10 21.32
N ASP A 88 -10.56 -13.27 22.28
CA ASP A 88 -9.73 -14.48 22.42
C ASP A 88 -10.55 -15.77 22.57
N VAL A 89 -11.73 -15.68 23.18
CA VAL A 89 -12.60 -16.85 23.40
C VAL A 89 -13.39 -17.23 22.14
N LEU A 90 -13.61 -16.29 21.23
CA LEU A 90 -14.42 -16.48 20.02
C LEU A 90 -13.58 -16.67 18.76
N LEU A 91 -12.31 -16.27 18.79
CA LEU A 91 -11.42 -16.34 17.64
C LEU A 91 -10.82 -17.75 17.48
N PRO A 92 -10.57 -18.17 16.23
CA PRO A 92 -9.75 -19.35 15.99
C PRO A 92 -8.36 -19.15 16.61
N PRO A 93 -7.66 -20.23 16.98
CA PRO A 93 -6.31 -20.12 17.52
C PRO A 93 -5.42 -19.33 16.55
N PRO A 94 -4.57 -18.42 17.08
CA PRO A 94 -3.67 -17.64 16.26
C PRO A 94 -2.73 -18.56 15.49
N GLU A 95 -2.38 -18.16 14.27
CA GLU A 95 -1.43 -18.92 13.47
C GLU A 95 -0.02 -18.81 14.04
N ASP A 96 0.78 -19.89 13.95
CA ASP A 96 2.16 -19.97 14.46
C ASP A 96 3.17 -19.07 13.71
N PHE A 97 2.70 -18.18 12.86
CA PHE A 97 3.51 -17.23 12.12
C PHE A 97 3.05 -15.81 12.49
N PRO A 98 3.97 -14.90 12.91
CA PRO A 98 3.59 -13.55 13.30
C PRO A 98 2.76 -12.86 12.20
N ASP A 99 1.89 -11.91 12.54
CA ASP A 99 1.13 -11.09 11.59
C ASP A 99 0.58 -11.83 10.33
N ALA A 100 0.20 -13.11 10.45
CA ALA A 100 0.00 -13.96 9.28
C ALA A 100 -1.10 -13.43 8.36
N GLU A 101 -2.21 -12.97 8.94
CA GLU A 101 -3.30 -12.33 8.19
C GLU A 101 -2.86 -11.05 7.48
N GLU A 102 -2.09 -10.21 8.17
CA GLU A 102 -1.57 -8.95 7.65
C GLU A 102 -0.57 -9.16 6.51
N ARG A 103 0.24 -10.22 6.60
CA ARG A 103 1.15 -10.64 5.51
C ARG A 103 0.38 -11.12 4.29
N ARG A 104 -0.71 -11.88 4.48
CA ARG A 104 -1.60 -12.22 3.36
C ARG A 104 -2.24 -10.97 2.76
N LEU A 105 -2.61 -10.00 3.58
CA LEU A 105 -3.15 -8.74 3.10
C LEU A 105 -2.14 -7.96 2.25
N LEU A 106 -0.88 -7.88 2.69
CA LEU A 106 0.19 -7.24 1.91
C LEU A 106 0.44 -7.99 0.60
N TYR A 107 0.50 -9.32 0.64
CA TYR A 107 0.62 -10.17 -0.55
C TYR A 107 -0.53 -9.91 -1.53
N VAL A 108 -1.77 -9.81 -1.06
CA VAL A 108 -2.93 -9.45 -1.89
C VAL A 108 -2.72 -8.10 -2.54
N ALA A 109 -2.26 -7.08 -1.81
CA ALA A 109 -1.99 -5.74 -2.36
C ALA A 109 -0.89 -5.77 -3.43
N MET A 110 0.22 -6.43 -3.17
CA MET A 110 1.37 -6.51 -4.09
C MET A 110 1.01 -7.22 -5.40
N THR A 111 0.22 -8.30 -5.31
CA THR A 111 -0.21 -9.10 -6.47
C THR A 111 -1.34 -8.45 -7.28
N ARG A 112 -1.79 -7.23 -6.92
CA ARG A 112 -2.69 -6.44 -7.76
C ARG A 112 -1.99 -5.82 -8.97
N ALA A 113 -0.66 -5.67 -8.93
CA ALA A 113 0.11 -5.06 -10.01
C ALA A 113 0.40 -6.06 -11.13
N LYS A 114 0.21 -5.63 -12.38
CA LYS A 114 0.68 -6.40 -13.56
C LYS A 114 2.13 -6.09 -13.90
N HIS A 115 2.54 -4.82 -13.82
CA HIS A 115 3.87 -4.38 -14.23
C HIS A 115 4.75 -4.03 -13.03
N GLN A 116 4.28 -3.12 -12.17
CA GLN A 116 5.11 -2.63 -11.07
C GLN A 116 4.29 -2.22 -9.86
N VAL A 117 4.85 -2.49 -8.68
CA VAL A 117 4.33 -2.06 -7.38
C VAL A 117 5.33 -1.16 -6.68
N TRP A 118 4.84 -0.07 -6.08
CA TRP A 118 5.60 0.78 -5.17
C TRP A 118 5.03 0.69 -3.76
N LEU A 119 5.90 0.50 -2.79
CA LEU A 119 5.55 0.50 -1.37
C LEU A 119 6.02 1.84 -0.77
N LEU A 120 5.06 2.65 -0.33
CA LEU A 120 5.29 3.94 0.30
C LEU A 120 5.36 3.78 1.82
N GLN A 121 6.51 4.16 2.40
CA GLN A 121 6.81 4.02 3.82
C GLN A 121 6.89 5.38 4.51
N ASP A 122 6.61 5.41 5.81
CA ASP A 122 7.12 6.46 6.69
C ASP A 122 8.60 6.16 6.96
N THR A 123 9.51 7.08 6.63
CA THR A 123 10.95 6.88 6.88
C THR A 123 11.35 7.04 8.34
N ALA A 124 10.54 7.70 9.16
CA ALA A 124 10.77 7.86 10.58
C ALA A 124 10.32 6.63 11.36
N ASN A 125 9.18 6.03 10.98
CA ASN A 125 8.59 4.85 11.63
C ASN A 125 8.16 3.81 10.60
N PRO A 126 9.10 3.16 9.89
CA PRO A 126 8.77 2.25 8.80
C PRO A 126 8.07 0.99 9.34
N SER A 127 7.14 0.46 8.56
CA SER A 127 6.54 -0.85 8.83
C SER A 127 7.60 -1.95 8.88
N ILE A 128 7.42 -2.93 9.77
CA ILE A 128 8.22 -4.17 9.81
C ILE A 128 8.26 -4.88 8.45
N PHE A 129 7.20 -4.78 7.63
CA PHE A 129 7.17 -5.37 6.30
C PHE A 129 8.19 -4.75 5.35
N VAL A 130 8.52 -3.47 5.52
CA VAL A 130 9.54 -2.82 4.69
C VAL A 130 10.92 -3.40 5.00
N ASN A 131 11.22 -3.62 6.29
CA ASN A 131 12.48 -4.22 6.71
C ASN A 131 12.60 -5.67 6.19
N GLN A 132 11.56 -6.48 6.36
CA GLN A 132 11.50 -7.85 5.85
C GLN A 132 11.71 -7.92 4.33
N LEU A 133 11.05 -7.04 3.56
CA LEU A 133 11.24 -6.99 2.11
C LEU A 133 12.66 -6.54 1.72
N SER A 134 13.25 -5.61 2.48
CA SER A 134 14.64 -5.19 2.25
C SER A 134 15.63 -6.34 2.47
N GLU A 135 15.42 -7.17 3.50
CA GLU A 135 16.22 -8.38 3.76
C GLU A 135 16.12 -9.41 2.62
N LEU A 136 14.95 -9.47 1.95
CA LEU A 136 14.72 -10.28 0.76
C LEU A 136 15.29 -9.65 -0.53
N GLY A 137 15.99 -8.52 -0.44
CA GLY A 137 16.66 -7.87 -1.56
C GLY A 137 15.78 -6.90 -2.36
N VAL A 138 14.61 -6.52 -1.84
CA VAL A 138 13.79 -5.47 -2.49
C VAL A 138 14.50 -4.11 -2.36
N PRO A 139 14.75 -3.39 -3.46
CA PRO A 139 15.52 -2.16 -3.42
C PRO A 139 14.74 -1.02 -2.75
N THR A 140 15.41 -0.30 -1.84
CA THR A 140 14.87 0.93 -1.26
C THR A 140 15.27 2.15 -2.10
N GLN A 141 14.28 2.78 -2.75
CA GLN A 141 14.47 3.99 -3.54
C GLN A 141 14.12 5.24 -2.72
N ARG A 142 15.00 6.25 -2.75
CA ARG A 142 14.75 7.58 -2.13
C ARG A 142 14.00 8.54 -3.05
N LYS A 143 14.02 8.30 -4.36
CA LYS A 143 13.38 9.11 -5.40
C LYS A 143 12.77 8.19 -6.48
N PRO A 144 11.72 8.65 -7.18
CA PRO A 144 11.04 7.90 -8.23
C PRO A 144 11.89 7.40 -9.40
#